data_AF-A0A1Y3TTW9-F1
#
_entry.id   AF-A0A1Y3TTW9-F1
#
_cell.length_a   1.000
_cell.length_b   1.000
_cell.length_c   1.000
_cell.angle_alpha   90.00
_cell.angle_beta   90.00
_cell.angle_gamma   90.00
#
_symmetry.space_group_name_H-M   'P 1'
#
loop_
_entity.id
_entity.type
_entity.pdbx_description
1 polymer ?
#
loop_
_entity_poly.entity_id
_entity_poly.type
_entity_poly.pdbx_seq_one_letter_code
_entity_poly.pdbx_strand_id
1 'polypeptide(L)'
;MNEIFFINTFFNIIYRNESAYMRDLLMSYDYIQSFVQWLCQRHISCDVLSSITRDDYALLSRFMKAEDVDHILHKPFSSEMETMAQTYQEAIHIVYVPGFDESSFQMTSFPEYENIYFYAISEHFQRDNLSFFDPFPAFFCALNHADMWPGCLIFKGQQAVFAPIHNQKDFLQLTSYIENQVCLFDVYNQYQDDAYFIQLSDLHLGKDKRQKGLERLYASLDELIPRLPSLWAVNILITGDLMESPNRKNMYLANDFMNSLKKRYKANVTFILGNHDVIVHGFNFARNQKSKVIAYLLGENVKVLEQEKIVIIKMDTTSEGNLARGKVGKRQLDEIDDELSAIDHLEEYTLLVMLHHHVYPINKAEFIKTKWHEKTFINRIIETSKVLVDAPLLIDWLKKRHIHYVFHGHKHLPFFKKEDDCYYIGAGSATGGLKESRSRYISYNVMKYNIHEQKMKICMIFYDDKAKAERQRVEVYLFEGGNNHEISRSHER
;
A
#
# COMPACT_ATOMS: atom_id res chain seq x y z
N MET A 1 5.83 -24.75 -5.40
CA MET A 1 5.46 -23.37 -5.81
C MET A 1 4.39 -22.95 -4.83
N ASN A 2 4.50 -21.75 -4.25
CA ASN A 2 3.63 -21.34 -3.14
C ASN A 2 2.15 -21.32 -3.59
N GLU A 3 1.26 -21.96 -2.80
CA GLU A 3 -0.17 -22.08 -3.10
C GLU A 3 -0.87 -20.73 -3.32
N ILE A 4 -0.36 -19.65 -2.71
CA ILE A 4 -0.92 -18.30 -2.91
C ILE A 4 -0.90 -17.88 -4.38
N PHE A 5 0.08 -18.31 -5.18
CA PHE A 5 0.13 -17.96 -6.60
C PHE A 5 -1.03 -18.59 -7.36
N PHE A 6 -1.34 -19.85 -7.09
CA PHE A 6 -2.47 -20.55 -7.73
C PHE A 6 -3.82 -20.01 -7.26
N ILE A 7 -3.96 -19.73 -5.96
CA ILE A 7 -5.13 -19.03 -5.41
C ILE A 7 -5.31 -17.67 -6.11
N ASN A 8 -4.23 -16.92 -6.28
CA ASN A 8 -4.27 -15.61 -6.94
C ASN A 8 -4.64 -15.72 -8.42
N THR A 9 -4.07 -16.66 -9.17
CA THR A 9 -4.45 -16.89 -10.58
C THR A 9 -5.92 -17.29 -10.68
N PHE A 10 -6.37 -18.23 -9.85
CA PHE A 10 -7.77 -18.68 -9.84
C PHE A 10 -8.75 -17.55 -9.57
N PHE A 11 -8.51 -16.73 -8.55
CA PHE A 11 -9.41 -15.61 -8.27
C PHE A 11 -9.28 -14.46 -9.28
N ASN A 12 -8.12 -14.25 -9.89
CA ASN A 12 -8.02 -13.31 -11.01
C ASN A 12 -8.81 -13.79 -12.24
N ILE A 13 -8.94 -15.10 -12.48
CA ILE A 13 -9.88 -15.65 -13.48
C ILE A 13 -11.33 -15.33 -13.08
N ILE A 14 -11.72 -15.66 -11.83
CA ILE A 14 -13.09 -15.43 -11.33
C ILE A 14 -13.50 -13.96 -11.42
N TYR A 15 -12.58 -13.06 -11.07
CA TYR A 15 -12.81 -11.62 -11.10
C TYR A 15 -12.51 -10.98 -12.47
N ARG A 16 -12.26 -11.78 -13.51
CA ARG A 16 -12.02 -11.34 -14.90
C ARG A 16 -10.88 -10.33 -15.02
N ASN A 17 -9.87 -10.44 -14.18
CA ASN A 17 -8.63 -9.67 -14.31
C ASN A 17 -7.73 -10.36 -15.35
N GLU A 18 -8.13 -10.28 -16.62
CA GLU A 18 -7.45 -10.93 -17.76
C GLU A 18 -5.95 -10.67 -17.75
N SER A 19 -5.57 -9.42 -17.59
CA SER A 19 -4.15 -9.05 -17.60
C SER A 19 -3.33 -9.79 -16.54
N ALA A 20 -3.89 -10.02 -15.35
CA ALA A 20 -3.21 -10.69 -14.25
C ALA A 20 -3.11 -12.20 -14.48
N TYR A 21 -4.25 -12.87 -14.72
CA TYR A 21 -4.22 -14.33 -14.88
C TYR A 21 -3.48 -14.76 -16.15
N MET A 22 -3.56 -13.99 -17.24
CA MET A 22 -2.79 -14.29 -18.46
C MET A 22 -1.29 -14.16 -18.21
N ARG A 23 -0.84 -13.16 -17.45
CA ARG A 23 0.58 -13.04 -17.08
C ARG A 23 1.07 -14.25 -16.27
N ASP A 24 0.23 -14.78 -15.39
CA ASP A 24 0.56 -15.97 -14.60
C ASP A 24 0.63 -17.23 -15.48
N LEU A 25 -0.40 -17.50 -16.27
CA LEU A 25 -0.46 -18.67 -17.15
C LEU A 25 0.65 -18.65 -18.21
N LEU A 26 1.03 -17.47 -18.71
CA LEU A 26 2.11 -17.29 -19.70
C LEU A 26 3.51 -17.17 -19.08
N MET A 27 3.66 -17.44 -17.78
CA MET A 27 4.95 -17.41 -17.10
C MET A 27 5.85 -18.57 -17.55
N SER A 28 5.32 -19.80 -17.53
CA SER A 28 6.01 -21.01 -18.00
C SER A 28 5.01 -22.13 -18.22
N TYR A 29 5.35 -23.09 -19.08
CA TYR A 29 4.56 -24.31 -19.24
C TYR A 29 4.40 -25.09 -17.92
N ASP A 30 5.46 -25.16 -17.13
CA ASP A 30 5.46 -25.84 -15.83
C ASP A 30 4.50 -25.17 -14.82
N TYR A 31 4.28 -23.86 -14.95
CA TYR A 31 3.26 -23.14 -14.16
C TYR A 31 1.85 -23.64 -14.49
N ILE A 32 1.51 -23.72 -15.79
CA ILE A 32 0.19 -24.21 -16.22
C ILE A 32 -0.04 -25.63 -15.69
N GLN A 33 0.94 -26.53 -15.84
CA GLN A 33 0.80 -27.91 -15.36
C GLN A 33 0.61 -27.99 -13.84
N SER A 34 1.37 -27.19 -13.09
CA SER A 34 1.24 -27.13 -11.63
C SER A 34 -0.11 -26.53 -11.20
N PHE A 35 -0.60 -25.52 -11.92
CA PHE A 35 -1.90 -24.90 -11.67
C PHE A 35 -3.05 -25.87 -11.98
N VAL A 36 -2.98 -26.61 -13.09
CA VAL A 36 -3.95 -27.68 -13.42
C VAL A 36 -3.98 -28.74 -12.32
N GLN A 37 -2.81 -29.20 -11.85
CA GLN A 37 -2.76 -30.16 -10.74
C GLN A 37 -3.42 -29.59 -9.47
N TRP A 38 -3.19 -28.32 -9.17
CA TRP A 38 -3.80 -27.63 -8.03
C TRP A 38 -5.34 -27.55 -8.15
N LEU A 39 -5.87 -27.30 -9.35
CA LEU A 39 -7.31 -27.33 -9.65
C LEU A 39 -7.89 -28.74 -9.47
N CYS A 40 -7.23 -29.77 -10.03
CA CYS A 40 -7.68 -31.16 -9.94
C CYS A 40 -7.75 -31.66 -8.49
N GLN A 41 -6.78 -31.30 -7.65
CA GLN A 41 -6.78 -31.62 -6.21
C GLN A 41 -7.99 -31.04 -5.46
N ARG A 42 -8.64 -30.03 -6.04
CA ARG A 42 -9.81 -29.32 -5.47
C ARG A 42 -11.09 -29.60 -6.25
N HIS A 43 -11.07 -30.62 -7.13
CA HIS A 43 -12.19 -31.00 -7.98
C HIS A 43 -12.73 -29.87 -8.87
N ILE A 44 -11.88 -28.91 -9.22
CA ILE A 44 -12.20 -27.82 -10.14
C ILE A 44 -11.83 -28.28 -11.55
N SER A 45 -12.82 -28.39 -12.44
CA SER A 45 -12.59 -28.78 -13.83
C SER A 45 -12.05 -27.61 -14.66
N CYS A 46 -11.01 -27.89 -15.46
CA CYS A 46 -10.55 -27.01 -16.53
C CYS A 46 -9.86 -27.84 -17.63
N ASP A 47 -10.66 -28.31 -18.58
CA ASP A 47 -10.25 -29.17 -19.68
C ASP A 47 -9.34 -28.42 -20.67
N VAL A 48 -9.59 -27.14 -20.98
CA VAL A 48 -8.75 -26.41 -21.93
C VAL A 48 -7.32 -26.29 -21.42
N LEU A 49 -7.11 -25.92 -20.16
CA LEU A 49 -5.78 -25.80 -19.57
C LEU A 49 -5.07 -27.16 -19.52
N SER A 50 -5.82 -28.21 -19.16
CA SER A 50 -5.31 -29.58 -19.13
C SER A 50 -4.87 -30.07 -20.52
N SER A 51 -5.51 -29.56 -21.58
CA SER A 51 -5.19 -29.92 -22.97
C SER A 51 -3.96 -29.19 -23.55
N ILE A 52 -3.46 -28.12 -22.92
CA ILE A 52 -2.35 -27.32 -23.46
C ILE A 52 -1.07 -28.16 -23.42
N THR A 53 -0.52 -28.43 -24.59
CA THR A 53 0.76 -29.14 -24.73
C THR A 53 1.95 -28.19 -24.64
N ARG A 54 3.16 -28.74 -24.53
CA ARG A 54 4.38 -27.94 -24.57
C ARG A 54 4.56 -27.22 -25.92
N ASP A 55 4.14 -27.87 -27.00
CA ASP A 55 4.19 -27.30 -28.35
C ASP A 55 3.16 -26.17 -28.52
N ASP A 56 1.94 -26.35 -27.99
CA ASP A 56 0.93 -25.29 -27.92
C ASP A 56 1.48 -24.06 -27.19
N TYR A 57 2.08 -24.29 -26.01
CA TYR A 57 2.65 -23.21 -25.19
C TYR A 57 3.75 -22.43 -25.92
N ALA A 58 4.56 -23.09 -26.76
CA ALA A 58 5.62 -22.44 -27.52
C ALA A 58 5.10 -21.41 -28.54
N LEU A 59 3.83 -21.50 -28.93
CA LEU A 59 3.16 -20.53 -29.81
C LEU A 59 2.66 -19.29 -29.05
N LEU A 60 2.59 -19.33 -27.72
CA LEU A 60 2.04 -18.27 -26.90
C LEU A 60 3.09 -17.21 -26.55
N SER A 61 2.69 -15.94 -26.60
CA SER A 61 3.53 -14.80 -26.24
C SER A 61 2.99 -14.07 -25.01
N ARG A 62 3.89 -13.48 -24.21
CA ARG A 62 3.61 -12.87 -22.89
C ARG A 62 2.55 -11.75 -22.86
N PHE A 63 2.13 -11.23 -24.01
CA PHE A 63 1.18 -10.11 -24.10
C PHE A 63 -0.13 -10.49 -24.78
N MET A 64 -0.39 -11.78 -24.94
CA MET A 64 -1.65 -12.27 -25.51
C MET A 64 -2.81 -12.14 -24.53
N LYS A 65 -3.98 -11.84 -25.08
CA LYS A 65 -5.28 -11.94 -24.41
C LYS A 65 -5.83 -13.36 -24.49
N ALA A 66 -6.87 -13.65 -23.73
CA ALA A 66 -7.51 -14.97 -23.76
C ALA A 66 -8.06 -15.29 -25.16
N GLU A 67 -8.66 -14.31 -25.84
CA GLU A 67 -9.17 -14.48 -27.22
C GLU A 67 -8.05 -14.76 -28.24
N ASP A 68 -6.84 -14.24 -28.02
CA ASP A 68 -5.69 -14.55 -28.89
C ASP A 68 -5.30 -16.03 -28.78
N VAL A 69 -5.40 -16.61 -27.57
CA VAL A 69 -5.16 -18.05 -27.33
C VAL A 69 -6.17 -18.89 -28.10
N ASP A 70 -7.44 -18.49 -28.11
CA ASP A 70 -8.49 -19.18 -28.88
C ASP A 70 -8.15 -19.24 -30.36
N HIS A 71 -7.71 -18.11 -30.92
CA HIS A 71 -7.38 -18.00 -32.33
C HIS A 71 -6.13 -18.80 -32.72
N ILE A 72 -5.11 -18.82 -31.87
CA ILE A 72 -3.81 -19.47 -32.15
C ILE A 72 -3.89 -20.97 -31.95
N LEU A 73 -4.55 -21.42 -30.88
CA LEU A 73 -4.61 -22.83 -30.53
C LEU A 73 -5.86 -23.53 -31.05
N HIS A 74 -6.86 -22.79 -31.55
CA HIS A 74 -8.18 -23.32 -31.90
C HIS A 74 -8.85 -24.07 -30.74
N LYS A 75 -8.71 -23.53 -29.53
CA LYS A 75 -9.25 -24.08 -28.27
C LYS A 75 -10.19 -23.06 -27.61
N PRO A 76 -11.21 -23.50 -26.85
CA PRO A 76 -12.21 -22.60 -26.25
C PRO A 76 -11.71 -21.93 -24.95
N PHE A 77 -10.46 -21.43 -24.94
CA PHE A 77 -9.79 -20.93 -23.74
C PHE A 77 -10.54 -19.79 -23.06
N SER A 78 -10.90 -18.74 -23.81
CA SER A 78 -11.61 -17.57 -23.24
C SER A 78 -12.97 -17.96 -22.65
N SER A 79 -13.74 -18.79 -23.36
CA SER A 79 -15.06 -19.23 -22.91
C SER A 79 -15.01 -20.10 -21.66
N GLU A 80 -13.94 -20.88 -21.49
CA GLU A 80 -13.78 -21.74 -20.32
C GLU A 80 -13.36 -20.94 -19.08
N MET A 81 -12.49 -19.93 -19.24
CA MET A 81 -12.19 -18.97 -18.18
C MET A 81 -13.46 -18.24 -17.73
N GLU A 82 -14.32 -17.82 -18.68
CA GLU A 82 -15.62 -17.20 -18.36
C GLU A 82 -16.58 -18.18 -17.67
N THR A 83 -16.63 -19.44 -18.11
CA THR A 83 -17.45 -20.49 -17.47
C THR A 83 -17.01 -20.73 -16.02
N MET A 84 -15.69 -20.78 -15.78
CA MET A 84 -15.13 -20.88 -14.43
C MET A 84 -15.53 -19.67 -13.59
N ALA A 85 -15.41 -18.45 -14.13
CA ALA A 85 -15.82 -17.24 -13.43
C ALA A 85 -17.30 -17.27 -13.04
N GLN A 86 -18.20 -17.61 -13.96
CA GLN A 86 -19.63 -17.70 -13.70
C GLN A 86 -19.99 -18.78 -12.66
N THR A 87 -19.26 -19.89 -12.66
CA THR A 87 -19.49 -21.00 -11.72
C THR A 87 -19.17 -20.62 -10.29
N TYR A 88 -18.05 -19.91 -10.06
CA TYR A 88 -17.54 -19.67 -8.71
C TYR A 88 -17.84 -18.28 -8.16
N GLN A 89 -18.13 -17.27 -8.99
CA GLN A 89 -18.28 -15.87 -8.54
C GLN A 89 -19.34 -15.65 -7.45
N GLU A 90 -20.43 -16.41 -7.46
CA GLU A 90 -21.55 -16.26 -6.53
C GLU A 90 -21.40 -17.08 -5.23
N ALA A 91 -20.37 -17.90 -5.15
CA ALA A 91 -20.07 -18.70 -3.98
C ALA A 91 -19.40 -17.85 -2.88
N ILE A 92 -19.44 -18.35 -1.64
CA ILE A 92 -18.61 -17.83 -0.57
C ILE A 92 -17.26 -18.53 -0.64
N HIS A 93 -16.18 -17.76 -0.60
CA HIS A 93 -14.83 -18.27 -0.57
C HIS A 93 -14.18 -17.93 0.77
N ILE A 94 -13.50 -18.92 1.35
CA ILE A 94 -12.80 -18.80 2.61
C ILE A 94 -11.35 -19.21 2.38
N VAL A 95 -10.44 -18.24 2.42
CA VAL A 95 -9.00 -18.48 2.27
C VAL A 95 -8.34 -18.32 3.63
N TYR A 96 -7.86 -19.43 4.19
CA TYR A 96 -7.02 -19.41 5.38
C TYR A 96 -5.63 -18.88 5.03
N VAL A 97 -5.20 -17.89 5.80
CA VAL A 97 -3.92 -17.19 5.70
C VAL A 97 -3.10 -17.49 6.96
N PRO A 98 -1.91 -18.10 6.82
CA PRO A 98 -1.09 -18.48 7.96
C PRO A 98 -0.45 -17.26 8.63
N GLY A 99 -0.11 -17.42 9.91
CA GLY A 99 0.71 -16.47 10.65
C GLY A 99 2.17 -16.52 10.20
N PHE A 100 2.95 -15.56 10.69
CA PHE A 100 4.37 -15.45 10.35
C PHE A 100 5.26 -16.46 11.08
N ASP A 101 4.82 -16.93 12.25
CA ASP A 101 5.57 -17.87 13.09
C ASP A 101 5.12 -19.32 12.82
N GLU A 102 6.07 -20.26 12.80
CA GLU A 102 5.78 -21.69 12.63
C GLU A 102 4.88 -22.26 13.74
N SER A 103 4.88 -21.62 14.92
CA SER A 103 3.99 -21.98 16.04
C SER A 103 2.56 -21.47 15.89
N SER A 104 2.27 -20.68 14.86
CA SER A 104 0.91 -20.19 14.60
C SER A 104 -0.03 -21.36 14.35
N PHE A 105 -1.29 -21.24 14.79
CA PHE A 105 -2.31 -22.25 14.54
C PHE A 105 -2.42 -22.56 13.05
N GLN A 106 -2.25 -23.83 12.66
CA GLN A 106 -2.33 -24.29 11.27
C GLN A 106 -3.64 -25.02 11.02
N MET A 107 -4.20 -24.84 9.82
CA MET A 107 -5.38 -25.57 9.36
C MET A 107 -4.98 -26.71 8.44
N THR A 108 -5.36 -27.93 8.82
CA THR A 108 -5.03 -29.16 8.07
C THR A 108 -6.21 -29.76 7.30
N SER A 109 -7.43 -29.35 7.60
CA SER A 109 -8.65 -29.88 6.97
C SER A 109 -9.80 -28.89 7.07
N PHE A 110 -10.68 -28.89 6.08
CA PHE A 110 -11.87 -28.05 6.04
C PHE A 110 -13.14 -28.89 5.89
N PRO A 111 -14.26 -28.47 6.50
CA PRO A 111 -15.57 -29.07 6.24
C PRO A 111 -16.04 -28.72 4.81
N GLU A 112 -16.87 -29.59 4.26
CA GLU A 112 -17.55 -29.36 2.98
C GLU A 112 -18.95 -28.77 3.23
N TYR A 113 -19.27 -27.68 2.52
CA TYR A 113 -20.60 -27.09 2.52
C TYR A 113 -21.02 -26.78 1.08
N GLU A 114 -22.33 -26.72 0.86
CA GLU A 114 -22.88 -26.27 -0.42
C GLU A 114 -22.57 -24.79 -0.65
N ASN A 115 -22.00 -24.45 -1.81
CA ASN A 115 -21.67 -23.07 -2.22
C ASN A 115 -20.68 -22.31 -1.30
N ILE A 116 -19.92 -23.02 -0.46
CA ILE A 116 -18.83 -22.44 0.33
C ILE A 116 -17.55 -23.25 0.09
N TYR A 117 -16.49 -22.57 -0.36
CA TYR A 117 -15.23 -23.21 -0.73
C TYR A 117 -14.11 -22.73 0.17
N PHE A 118 -13.38 -23.67 0.76
CA PHE A 118 -12.21 -23.41 1.57
C PHE A 118 -10.90 -23.60 0.80
N TYR A 119 -9.94 -22.73 1.09
CA TYR A 119 -8.58 -22.78 0.55
C TYR A 119 -7.61 -22.55 1.71
N ALA A 120 -6.54 -23.33 1.81
CA ALA A 120 -5.41 -23.03 2.69
C ALA A 120 -4.24 -22.49 1.89
N ILE A 121 -3.54 -21.51 2.47
CA ILE A 121 -2.15 -21.22 2.13
C ILE A 121 -1.28 -22.00 3.11
N SER A 122 -0.61 -23.04 2.63
CA SER A 122 0.19 -23.93 3.49
C SER A 122 1.59 -23.39 3.85
N GLU A 123 2.14 -22.48 3.04
CA GLU A 123 3.47 -21.90 3.27
C GLU A 123 3.40 -20.64 4.13
N HIS A 124 4.23 -20.55 5.16
CA HIS A 124 4.35 -19.36 5.99
C HIS A 124 4.94 -18.17 5.22
N PHE A 125 4.43 -16.97 5.52
CA PHE A 125 5.00 -15.72 5.01
C PHE A 125 6.15 -15.24 5.89
N GLN A 126 7.20 -14.72 5.26
CA GLN A 126 8.25 -14.02 5.99
C GLN A 126 7.79 -12.60 6.32
N ARG A 127 7.77 -12.25 7.61
CA ARG A 127 7.30 -10.95 8.10
C ARG A 127 8.02 -9.76 7.43
N ASP A 128 9.32 -9.89 7.18
CA ASP A 128 10.15 -8.84 6.58
C ASP A 128 10.09 -8.82 5.04
N ASN A 129 9.26 -9.67 4.42
CA ASN A 129 9.18 -9.83 2.97
C ASN A 129 7.76 -10.18 2.51
N LEU A 130 6.84 -9.22 2.68
CA LEU A 130 5.46 -9.32 2.21
C LEU A 130 5.29 -8.51 0.92
N SER A 131 5.47 -9.17 -0.23
CA SER A 131 5.31 -8.57 -1.55
C SER A 131 4.40 -9.41 -2.43
N PHE A 132 3.34 -8.80 -2.93
CA PHE A 132 2.30 -9.46 -3.70
C PHE A 132 2.18 -8.82 -5.08
N PHE A 133 2.06 -9.65 -6.11
CA PHE A 133 1.92 -9.22 -7.49
C PHE A 133 0.52 -9.51 -8.01
N ASP A 134 -0.13 -8.49 -8.57
CA ASP A 134 -1.53 -8.53 -9.01
C ASP A 134 -2.45 -9.25 -7.99
N PRO A 135 -2.43 -8.86 -6.71
CA PRO A 135 -3.30 -9.50 -5.72
C PRO A 135 -4.77 -9.35 -6.17
N PHE A 136 -5.51 -10.45 -6.17
CA PHE A 136 -6.92 -10.41 -6.51
C PHE A 136 -7.68 -9.46 -5.57
N PRO A 137 -8.75 -8.80 -6.03
CA PRO A 137 -9.44 -7.73 -5.29
C PRO A 137 -9.74 -7.98 -3.81
N ALA A 138 -10.27 -9.15 -3.47
CA ALA A 138 -10.64 -9.46 -2.09
C ALA A 138 -9.41 -9.73 -1.20
N PHE A 139 -8.25 -10.10 -1.77
CA PHE A 139 -7.03 -10.34 -0.99
C PHE A 139 -6.52 -9.08 -0.30
N PHE A 140 -6.85 -7.89 -0.82
CA PHE A 140 -6.56 -6.63 -0.14
C PHE A 140 -7.14 -6.57 1.28
N CYS A 141 -8.29 -7.21 1.53
CA CYS A 141 -8.83 -7.33 2.88
C CYS A 141 -7.89 -8.14 3.78
N ALA A 142 -7.32 -9.25 3.31
CA ALA A 142 -6.32 -10.00 4.08
C ALA A 142 -5.06 -9.16 4.34
N LEU A 143 -4.54 -8.46 3.32
CA LEU A 143 -3.36 -7.60 3.45
C LEU A 143 -3.58 -6.47 4.46
N ASN A 144 -4.79 -5.91 4.49
CA ASN A 144 -5.20 -4.87 5.43
C ASN A 144 -5.37 -5.38 6.88
N HIS A 145 -5.33 -6.68 7.08
CA HIS A 145 -5.36 -7.32 8.39
C HIS A 145 -4.13 -8.21 8.63
N ALA A 146 -3.02 -7.93 7.94
CA ALA A 146 -1.76 -8.64 8.13
C ALA A 146 -1.24 -8.60 9.58
N ASP A 147 -1.65 -7.59 10.37
CA ASP A 147 -1.40 -7.51 11.81
C ASP A 147 -2.15 -8.57 12.62
N MET A 148 -3.25 -9.14 12.10
CA MET A 148 -4.08 -10.14 12.77
C MET A 148 -3.88 -11.57 12.25
N TRP A 149 -2.92 -11.80 11.35
CA TRP A 149 -2.65 -13.16 10.86
C TRP A 149 -2.09 -14.04 11.99
N PRO A 150 -2.47 -15.34 12.10
CA PRO A 150 -3.29 -16.14 11.18
C PRO A 150 -4.80 -15.84 11.19
N GLY A 151 -5.47 -16.11 10.07
CA GLY A 151 -6.92 -15.97 9.98
C GLY A 151 -7.52 -16.39 8.64
N CYS A 152 -8.83 -16.21 8.49
CA CYS A 152 -9.58 -16.52 7.29
C CYS A 152 -10.05 -15.24 6.59
N LEU A 153 -9.64 -15.06 5.34
CA LEU A 153 -10.27 -14.12 4.42
C LEU A 153 -11.58 -14.75 3.90
N ILE A 154 -12.70 -14.10 4.16
CA ILE A 154 -14.05 -14.55 3.75
C ILE A 154 -14.58 -13.54 2.74
N PHE A 155 -14.99 -14.00 1.56
CA PHE A 155 -15.47 -13.10 0.52
C PHE A 155 -16.51 -13.70 -0.42
N LYS A 156 -17.34 -12.83 -0.99
CA LYS A 156 -18.32 -13.13 -2.04
C LYS A 156 -18.54 -11.87 -2.87
N GLY A 157 -18.33 -11.95 -4.18
CA GLY A 157 -18.39 -10.78 -5.06
C GLY A 157 -17.47 -9.66 -4.56
N GLN A 158 -18.06 -8.51 -4.19
CA GLN A 158 -17.34 -7.35 -3.64
C GLN A 158 -17.26 -7.32 -2.11
N GLN A 159 -18.00 -8.19 -1.41
CA GLN A 159 -17.95 -8.25 0.05
C GLN A 159 -16.72 -9.05 0.47
N ALA A 160 -15.95 -8.52 1.43
CA ALA A 160 -14.80 -9.19 2.02
C ALA A 160 -14.68 -8.80 3.49
N VAL A 161 -14.42 -9.79 4.33
CA VAL A 161 -14.12 -9.64 5.76
C VAL A 161 -12.97 -10.56 6.14
N PHE A 162 -12.26 -10.22 7.21
CA PHE A 162 -11.19 -11.05 7.75
C PHE A 162 -11.54 -11.50 9.17
N ALA A 163 -11.48 -12.80 9.40
CA ALA A 163 -11.71 -13.41 10.70
C ALA A 163 -10.37 -13.90 11.26
N PRO A 164 -9.84 -13.32 12.36
CA PRO A 164 -8.66 -13.85 13.03
C PRO A 164 -8.94 -15.27 13.55
N ILE A 165 -8.02 -16.21 13.31
CA ILE A 165 -8.13 -17.61 13.73
C ILE A 165 -6.83 -18.01 14.41
N HIS A 166 -6.72 -17.75 15.71
CA HIS A 166 -5.51 -18.00 16.50
C HIS A 166 -5.49 -19.40 17.09
N ASN A 167 -6.63 -20.08 17.15
CA ASN A 167 -6.75 -21.41 17.72
C ASN A 167 -7.99 -22.16 17.18
N GLN A 168 -8.13 -23.43 17.57
CA GLN A 168 -9.23 -24.30 17.14
C GLN A 168 -10.62 -23.77 17.53
N LYS A 169 -10.75 -23.06 18.66
CA LYS A 169 -12.03 -22.53 19.13
C LYS A 169 -12.54 -21.43 18.18
N ASP A 170 -11.65 -20.57 17.71
CA ASP A 170 -12.00 -19.51 16.75
C ASP A 170 -12.51 -20.12 15.45
N PHE A 171 -11.87 -21.21 14.98
CA PHE A 171 -12.33 -21.94 13.81
C PHE A 171 -13.68 -22.62 14.02
N LEU A 172 -13.89 -23.28 15.17
CA LEU A 172 -15.18 -23.89 15.51
C LEU A 172 -16.30 -22.85 15.60
N GLN A 173 -15.99 -21.62 16.02
CA GLN A 173 -16.94 -20.52 16.02
C GLN A 173 -17.30 -20.09 14.59
N LEU A 174 -16.32 -19.97 13.70
CA LEU A 174 -16.56 -19.70 12.28
C LEU A 174 -17.46 -20.77 11.64
N THR A 175 -17.18 -22.05 11.85
CA THR A 175 -18.00 -23.14 11.30
C THR A 175 -19.40 -23.16 11.93
N SER A 176 -19.52 -22.90 13.23
CA SER A 176 -20.81 -22.74 13.89
C SER A 176 -21.64 -21.62 13.28
N TYR A 177 -21.03 -20.49 12.88
CA TYR A 177 -21.77 -19.42 12.20
C TYR A 177 -22.27 -19.86 10.82
N ILE A 178 -21.47 -20.62 10.07
CA ILE A 178 -21.88 -21.20 8.78
C ILE A 178 -23.07 -22.15 8.97
N GLU A 179 -22.97 -23.09 9.90
CA GLU A 179 -23.99 -24.11 10.16
C GLU A 179 -25.32 -23.50 10.63
N ASN A 180 -25.25 -22.40 11.38
CA ASN A 180 -26.43 -21.66 11.83
C ASN A 180 -26.88 -20.57 10.85
N GLN A 181 -26.33 -20.53 9.62
CA GLN A 181 -26.68 -19.57 8.56
C GLN A 181 -26.56 -18.09 9.00
N VAL A 182 -25.62 -17.80 9.89
CA VAL A 182 -25.33 -16.44 10.33
C VAL A 182 -24.59 -15.71 9.22
N CYS A 183 -24.96 -14.45 8.96
CA CYS A 183 -24.29 -13.62 7.96
C CYS A 183 -22.86 -13.30 8.40
N LEU A 184 -21.87 -14.01 7.83
CA LEU A 184 -20.45 -13.85 8.17
C LEU A 184 -19.94 -12.42 7.94
N PHE A 185 -20.49 -11.74 6.91
CA PHE A 185 -20.12 -10.37 6.57
C PHE A 185 -20.59 -9.35 7.60
N ASP A 186 -21.63 -9.65 8.38
CA ASP A 186 -22.08 -8.78 9.48
C ASP A 186 -21.28 -9.07 10.76
N VAL A 187 -21.00 -10.34 11.04
CA VAL A 187 -20.26 -10.79 12.23
C VAL A 187 -18.83 -10.25 12.25
N TYR A 188 -18.12 -10.36 11.13
CA TYR A 188 -16.72 -9.97 11.02
C TYR A 188 -16.53 -8.55 10.44
N ASN A 189 -17.57 -7.72 10.46
CA ASN A 189 -17.51 -6.33 10.02
C ASN A 189 -16.87 -5.39 11.06
N GLN A 190 -15.65 -5.69 11.50
CA GLN A 190 -15.01 -5.01 12.62
C GLN A 190 -14.02 -3.92 12.16
N TYR A 191 -14.53 -2.92 11.44
CA TYR A 191 -13.72 -1.76 10.95
C TYR A 191 -13.95 -0.47 11.75
N GLN A 192 -14.55 -0.58 12.93
CA GLN A 192 -15.05 0.56 13.70
C GLN A 192 -13.90 1.46 14.17
N ASP A 193 -12.77 0.85 14.48
CA ASP A 193 -11.59 1.52 15.03
C ASP A 193 -10.52 1.85 13.98
N ASP A 194 -10.73 1.44 12.72
CA ASP A 194 -9.73 1.61 11.66
C ASP A 194 -9.89 2.97 10.98
N ALA A 195 -8.89 3.84 11.08
CA ALA A 195 -8.72 5.01 10.24
C ALA A 195 -7.61 4.80 9.20
N TYR A 196 -7.77 5.40 8.03
CA TYR A 196 -6.83 5.26 6.92
C TYR A 196 -6.16 6.56 6.55
N PHE A 197 -4.85 6.46 6.32
CA PHE A 197 -4.02 7.54 5.81
C PHE A 197 -3.45 7.16 4.46
N ILE A 198 -3.56 8.02 3.46
CA ILE A 198 -2.91 7.82 2.15
C ILE A 198 -1.81 8.86 2.00
N GLN A 199 -0.57 8.40 1.85
CA GLN A 199 0.57 9.27 1.63
C GLN A 199 0.86 9.41 0.14
N LEU A 200 0.81 10.66 -0.34
CA LEU A 200 1.24 11.06 -1.67
C LEU A 200 2.48 11.94 -1.56
N SER A 201 3.32 11.91 -2.58
CA SER A 201 4.45 12.82 -2.71
C SER A 201 4.86 12.98 -4.16
N ASP A 202 5.67 13.99 -4.42
CA ASP A 202 6.39 14.12 -5.68
C ASP A 202 5.45 14.03 -6.90
N LEU A 203 4.38 14.82 -6.86
CA LEU A 203 3.34 14.89 -7.88
C LEU A 203 3.81 15.69 -9.10
N HIS A 204 4.60 16.75 -8.91
CA HIS A 204 5.18 17.58 -9.98
C HIS A 204 4.13 17.97 -11.04
N LEU A 205 2.98 18.46 -10.59
CA LEU A 205 1.88 18.86 -11.48
C LEU A 205 2.31 20.02 -12.38
N GLY A 206 1.88 19.98 -13.64
CA GLY A 206 2.26 20.93 -14.68
C GLY A 206 3.34 20.46 -15.65
N LYS A 207 3.94 19.29 -15.42
CA LYS A 207 4.80 18.60 -16.40
C LYS A 207 3.95 17.70 -17.30
N ASP A 208 3.86 18.00 -18.60
CA ASP A 208 3.01 17.27 -19.57
C ASP A 208 3.21 15.74 -19.53
N LYS A 209 4.43 15.28 -19.25
CA LYS A 209 4.78 13.85 -19.13
C LYS A 209 4.15 13.12 -17.92
N ARG A 210 3.53 13.85 -16.98
CA ARG A 210 2.97 13.30 -15.74
C ARG A 210 1.44 13.19 -15.72
N GLN A 211 0.74 13.70 -16.75
CA GLN A 211 -0.72 13.62 -16.84
C GLN A 211 -1.24 12.18 -16.85
N LYS A 212 -0.63 11.28 -17.64
CA LYS A 212 -0.97 9.84 -17.62
C LYS A 212 -0.76 9.20 -16.23
N GLY A 213 0.26 9.65 -15.50
CA GLY A 213 0.50 9.18 -14.14
C GLY A 213 -0.59 9.64 -13.16
N LEU A 214 -1.09 10.88 -13.32
CA LEU A 214 -2.21 11.39 -12.54
C LEU A 214 -3.52 10.64 -12.83
N GLU A 215 -3.81 10.37 -14.11
CA GLU A 215 -4.96 9.54 -14.51
C GLU A 215 -4.87 8.13 -13.91
N ARG A 216 -3.67 7.52 -13.94
CA ARG A 216 -3.43 6.22 -13.32
C ARG A 216 -3.61 6.27 -11.80
N LEU A 217 -3.14 7.33 -11.15
CA LEU A 217 -3.31 7.53 -9.71
C LEU A 217 -4.80 7.58 -9.35
N TYR A 218 -5.60 8.37 -10.06
CA TYR A 218 -7.05 8.40 -9.83
C TYR A 218 -7.69 7.03 -10.02
N ALA A 219 -7.38 6.33 -11.13
CA ALA A 219 -7.91 5.00 -11.37
C ALA A 219 -7.54 3.99 -10.27
N SER A 220 -6.32 4.10 -9.72
CA SER A 220 -5.87 3.25 -8.61
C SER A 220 -6.59 3.59 -7.31
N LEU A 221 -6.74 4.89 -6.98
CA LEU A 221 -7.47 5.33 -5.79
C LEU A 221 -8.97 5.02 -5.86
N ASP A 222 -9.58 5.09 -7.05
CA ASP A 222 -10.98 4.72 -7.29
C ASP A 222 -11.26 3.25 -7.00
N GLU A 223 -10.27 2.38 -7.27
CA GLU A 223 -10.37 0.96 -6.98
C GLU A 223 -10.10 0.67 -5.49
N LEU A 224 -9.11 1.35 -4.91
CA LEU A 224 -8.64 1.11 -3.55
C LEU A 224 -9.59 1.64 -2.47
N ILE A 225 -10.00 2.91 -2.55
CA ILE A 225 -10.69 3.60 -1.45
C ILE A 225 -12.00 2.90 -1.05
N PRO A 226 -12.84 2.37 -1.97
CA PRO A 226 -14.02 1.59 -1.60
C PRO A 226 -13.70 0.30 -0.79
N ARG A 227 -12.45 -0.17 -0.83
CA ARG A 227 -11.96 -1.35 -0.10
C ARG A 227 -11.27 -1.02 1.22
N LEU A 228 -11.31 0.24 1.65
CA LEU A 228 -10.82 0.71 2.96
C LEU A 228 -12.03 1.06 3.85
N PRO A 229 -12.83 0.08 4.28
CA PRO A 229 -14.01 0.33 5.09
C PRO A 229 -13.62 0.98 6.42
N SER A 230 -14.24 2.11 6.73
CA SER A 230 -13.97 2.91 7.92
C SER A 230 -15.19 3.76 8.25
N LEU A 231 -15.40 4.05 9.53
CA LEU A 231 -16.35 5.08 9.97
C LEU A 231 -15.76 6.50 9.86
N TRP A 232 -14.46 6.59 9.57
CA TRP A 232 -13.67 7.81 9.58
C TRP A 232 -13.33 8.24 8.16
N ALA A 233 -13.22 9.55 7.94
CA ALA A 233 -12.83 10.06 6.64
C ALA A 233 -11.37 9.66 6.33
N VAL A 234 -11.10 9.26 5.09
CA VAL A 234 -9.73 8.98 4.66
C VAL A 234 -8.89 10.26 4.75
N ASN A 235 -7.72 10.18 5.40
CA ASN A 235 -6.79 11.28 5.55
C ASN A 235 -5.68 11.20 4.50
N ILE A 236 -5.64 12.13 3.56
CA ILE A 236 -4.60 12.19 2.51
C ILE A 236 -3.50 13.17 2.93
N LEU A 237 -2.28 12.64 3.06
CA LEU A 237 -1.07 13.37 3.44
C LEU A 237 -0.21 13.60 2.20
N ILE A 238 0.02 14.86 1.81
CA ILE A 238 0.88 15.21 0.67
C ILE A 238 2.21 15.76 1.17
N THR A 239 3.28 14.99 0.99
CA THR A 239 4.63 15.26 1.55
C THR A 239 5.53 16.06 0.60
N GLY A 240 4.98 17.09 -0.05
CA GLY A 240 5.71 18.05 -0.87
C GLY A 240 5.82 17.70 -2.36
N ASP A 241 6.41 18.64 -3.11
CA ASP A 241 6.55 18.62 -4.57
C ASP A 241 5.20 18.40 -5.28
N LEU A 242 4.21 19.19 -4.87
CA LEU A 242 2.88 19.28 -5.47
C LEU A 242 2.97 19.70 -6.94
N MET A 243 3.78 20.71 -7.24
CA MET A 243 3.93 21.31 -8.57
C MET A 243 5.36 21.18 -9.10
N GLU A 244 5.50 21.16 -10.44
CA GLU A 244 6.83 21.13 -11.08
C GLU A 244 7.60 22.46 -10.88
N SER A 245 6.86 23.56 -10.73
CA SER A 245 7.39 24.90 -10.46
C SER A 245 6.29 25.82 -9.92
N PRO A 246 6.63 26.89 -9.17
CA PRO A 246 5.70 27.78 -8.48
C PRO A 246 5.03 28.84 -9.40
N ASN A 247 4.59 28.42 -10.58
CA ASN A 247 3.89 29.32 -11.51
C ASN A 247 2.36 29.19 -11.37
N ARG A 248 1.63 30.24 -11.76
CA ARG A 248 0.16 30.34 -11.60
C ARG A 248 -0.60 29.17 -12.22
N LYS A 249 -0.20 28.68 -13.39
CA LYS A 249 -0.85 27.53 -14.06
C LYS A 249 -0.72 26.29 -13.18
N ASN A 250 0.47 26.01 -12.67
CA ASN A 250 0.71 24.83 -11.84
C ASN A 250 0.04 24.94 -10.47
N MET A 251 -0.06 26.14 -9.89
CA MET A 251 -0.81 26.37 -8.66
C MET A 251 -2.29 26.03 -8.83
N TYR A 252 -2.91 26.39 -9.96
CA TYR A 252 -4.29 25.98 -10.24
C TYR A 252 -4.41 24.47 -10.35
N LEU A 253 -3.50 23.80 -11.07
CA LEU A 253 -3.50 22.34 -11.17
C LEU A 253 -3.37 21.64 -9.80
N ALA A 254 -2.51 22.17 -8.91
CA ALA A 254 -2.36 21.64 -7.55
C ALA A 254 -3.61 21.86 -6.70
N ASN A 255 -4.21 23.05 -6.77
CA ASN A 255 -5.47 23.35 -6.09
C ASN A 255 -6.61 22.47 -6.61
N ASP A 256 -6.73 22.29 -7.91
CA ASP A 256 -7.76 21.47 -8.55
C ASP A 256 -7.58 20.00 -8.14
N PHE A 257 -6.35 19.50 -8.14
CA PHE A 257 -6.03 18.16 -7.64
C PHE A 257 -6.48 17.96 -6.19
N MET A 258 -6.09 18.86 -5.28
CA MET A 258 -6.50 18.77 -3.86
C MET A 258 -8.02 18.86 -3.70
N ASN A 259 -8.70 19.71 -4.47
CA ASN A 259 -10.16 19.82 -4.44
C ASN A 259 -10.83 18.56 -5.01
N SER A 260 -10.26 17.95 -6.04
CA SER A 260 -10.73 16.67 -6.57
C SER A 260 -10.61 15.58 -5.52
N LEU A 261 -9.49 15.48 -4.79
CA LEU A 261 -9.34 14.51 -3.69
C LEU A 261 -10.41 14.70 -2.61
N LYS A 262 -10.62 15.95 -2.16
CA LYS A 262 -11.65 16.27 -1.15
C LYS A 262 -13.05 15.92 -1.64
N LYS A 263 -13.42 16.29 -2.86
CA LYS A 263 -14.79 16.11 -3.39
C LYS A 263 -15.08 14.66 -3.78
N ARG A 264 -14.15 14.03 -4.50
CA ARG A 264 -14.31 12.69 -5.07
C ARG A 264 -14.32 11.62 -3.99
N TYR A 265 -13.43 11.75 -3.01
CA TYR A 265 -13.23 10.72 -1.97
C TYR A 265 -13.74 11.14 -0.60
N LYS A 266 -14.32 12.34 -0.46
CA LYS A 266 -14.74 12.91 0.84
C LYS A 266 -13.59 12.90 1.87
N ALA A 267 -12.36 13.06 1.37
CA ALA A 267 -11.14 12.90 2.14
C ALA A 267 -10.70 14.21 2.78
N ASN A 268 -10.09 14.11 3.95
CA ASN A 268 -9.32 15.18 4.56
C ASN A 268 -7.98 15.29 3.83
N VAL A 269 -7.55 16.50 3.44
CA VAL A 269 -6.27 16.69 2.75
C VAL A 269 -5.38 17.59 3.58
N THR A 270 -4.20 17.09 3.94
CA THR A 270 -3.12 17.82 4.63
C THR A 270 -1.88 17.79 3.76
N PHE A 271 -1.19 18.91 3.60
CA PHE A 271 0.00 18.98 2.75
C PHE A 271 1.08 19.86 3.34
N ILE A 272 2.31 19.60 2.92
CA ILE A 272 3.49 20.45 3.09
C ILE A 272 4.06 20.79 1.72
N LEU A 273 5.00 21.75 1.68
CA LEU A 273 5.70 22.11 0.45
C LEU A 273 7.02 21.34 0.31
N GLY A 274 7.37 21.05 -0.94
CA GLY A 274 8.68 20.57 -1.35
C GLY A 274 9.49 21.64 -2.08
N ASN A 275 10.70 21.30 -2.48
CA ASN A 275 11.64 22.26 -3.06
C ASN A 275 11.20 22.79 -4.43
N HIS A 276 10.31 22.09 -5.15
CA HIS A 276 9.73 22.58 -6.41
C HIS A 276 8.53 23.51 -6.21
N ASP A 277 7.98 23.57 -5.00
CA ASP A 277 6.78 24.35 -4.70
C ASP A 277 7.11 25.81 -4.30
N VAL A 278 8.38 26.11 -4.03
CA VAL A 278 8.83 27.42 -3.52
C VAL A 278 9.74 28.17 -4.50
N ILE A 279 9.68 29.51 -4.46
CA ILE A 279 10.60 30.39 -5.21
C ILE A 279 11.80 30.71 -4.33
N VAL A 280 12.99 30.30 -4.75
CA VAL A 280 14.23 30.53 -4.01
C VAL A 280 14.86 31.84 -4.46
N HIS A 281 15.39 32.61 -3.49
CA HIS A 281 15.92 33.98 -3.62
C HIS A 281 17.13 34.18 -4.56
N GLY A 282 17.29 33.39 -5.63
CA GLY A 282 18.44 33.45 -6.55
C GLY A 282 18.17 33.93 -7.98
N PHE A 283 16.92 34.12 -8.41
CA PHE A 283 16.62 34.45 -9.83
C PHE A 283 15.50 35.48 -10.06
N ASN A 284 15.22 36.35 -9.08
CA ASN A 284 14.26 37.45 -9.24
C ASN A 284 14.91 38.81 -8.92
N PHE A 285 15.86 39.23 -9.74
CA PHE A 285 16.29 40.64 -9.76
C PHE A 285 15.32 41.56 -10.53
N ALA A 286 14.24 41.03 -11.13
CA ALA A 286 13.38 41.81 -12.04
C ALA A 286 11.86 41.76 -11.79
N ARG A 287 11.32 41.05 -10.79
CA ARG A 287 9.85 41.06 -10.52
C ARG A 287 9.49 40.94 -9.03
N ASN A 288 9.11 42.07 -8.44
CA ASN A 288 8.70 42.26 -7.03
C ASN A 288 7.35 41.63 -6.60
N GLN A 289 6.83 40.60 -7.26
CA GLN A 289 5.51 40.05 -6.91
C GLN A 289 5.36 38.58 -7.28
N LYS A 290 5.85 37.60 -6.49
CA LYS A 290 5.36 36.19 -6.50
C LYS A 290 5.61 35.37 -5.21
N SER A 291 6.37 35.87 -4.23
CA SER A 291 6.71 35.11 -3.01
C SER A 291 5.58 35.05 -1.96
N LYS A 292 4.72 36.08 -1.87
CA LYS A 292 3.68 36.17 -0.83
C LYS A 292 2.49 35.21 -0.99
N VAL A 293 2.24 34.67 -2.19
CA VAL A 293 1.00 33.91 -2.45
C VAL A 293 1.11 32.44 -2.01
N ILE A 294 2.31 31.85 -2.03
CA ILE A 294 2.52 30.45 -1.65
C ILE A 294 2.65 30.28 -0.14
N ALA A 295 3.27 31.24 0.56
CA ALA A 295 3.36 31.25 2.02
C ALA A 295 1.98 31.27 2.72
N TYR A 296 0.96 31.86 2.09
CA TYR A 296 -0.42 31.89 2.62
C TYR A 296 -1.09 30.50 2.65
N LEU A 297 -0.61 29.54 1.84
CA LEU A 297 -1.15 28.17 1.83
C LEU A 297 -0.64 27.29 2.99
N LEU A 298 0.34 27.78 3.77
CA LEU A 298 1.05 27.03 4.80
C LEU A 298 0.67 27.42 6.24
N GLY A 299 -0.37 28.22 6.47
CA GLY A 299 -0.59 28.98 7.71
C GLY A 299 -0.71 28.24 9.06
N GLU A 300 -0.52 26.92 9.12
CA GLU A 300 -0.47 26.15 10.38
C GLU A 300 0.71 25.17 10.34
N ASN A 301 1.61 25.23 11.34
CA ASN A 301 2.65 24.22 11.53
C ASN A 301 2.08 22.97 12.21
N VAL A 302 1.02 23.13 13.00
CA VAL A 302 0.34 22.03 13.66
C VAL A 302 -1.11 21.94 13.20
N LYS A 303 -1.57 20.71 12.91
CA LYS A 303 -2.97 20.41 12.61
C LYS A 303 -3.47 19.30 13.53
N VAL A 304 -4.54 19.58 14.27
CA VAL A 304 -5.17 18.61 15.17
C VAL A 304 -6.31 17.87 14.45
N LEU A 305 -6.28 16.55 14.54
CA LEU A 305 -7.35 15.63 14.13
C LEU A 305 -7.99 15.08 15.41
N GLU A 306 -9.02 15.76 15.89
CA GLU A 306 -9.65 15.48 17.19
C GLU A 306 -10.27 14.07 17.25
N GLN A 307 -10.90 13.64 16.16
CA GLN A 307 -11.62 12.38 16.11
C GLN A 307 -10.68 11.18 16.20
N GLU A 308 -9.56 11.24 15.48
CA GLU A 308 -8.52 10.21 15.47
C GLU A 308 -7.50 10.37 16.60
N LYS A 309 -7.61 11.44 17.40
CA LYS A 309 -6.64 11.84 18.43
C LYS A 309 -5.21 11.86 17.88
N ILE A 310 -5.04 12.57 16.76
CA ILE A 310 -3.76 12.75 16.08
C ILE A 310 -3.40 14.22 16.00
N VAL A 311 -2.14 14.54 16.24
CA VAL A 311 -1.55 15.85 15.93
C VAL A 311 -0.56 15.70 14.79
N ILE A 312 -0.80 16.40 13.69
CA ILE A 312 0.08 16.43 12.53
C ILE A 312 0.96 17.67 12.62
N ILE A 313 2.25 17.45 12.75
CA ILE A 313 3.31 18.45 12.76
C ILE A 313 3.87 18.57 11.33
N LYS A 314 3.75 19.75 10.75
CA LYS A 314 4.12 20.08 9.37
C LYS A 314 5.41 20.88 9.37
N MET A 315 6.51 20.25 8.98
CA MET A 315 7.82 20.90 8.95
C MET A 315 8.17 21.38 7.54
N ASP A 316 8.56 22.65 7.43
CA ASP A 316 9.13 23.20 6.20
C ASP A 316 10.64 22.96 6.19
N THR A 317 11.09 22.13 5.25
CA THR A 317 12.50 21.81 5.06
C THR A 317 13.15 22.59 3.91
N THR A 318 12.41 23.51 3.29
CA THR A 318 12.81 24.25 2.07
C THR A 318 13.30 25.66 2.36
N SER A 319 12.97 26.21 3.52
CA SER A 319 13.28 27.59 3.93
C SER A 319 14.75 27.82 4.29
N GLU A 320 15.45 26.80 4.79
CA GLU A 320 16.86 26.87 5.15
C GLU A 320 17.68 25.72 4.52
N GLY A 321 18.98 25.94 4.27
CA GLY A 321 19.90 24.92 3.73
C GLY A 321 20.06 24.92 2.20
N ASN A 322 20.68 23.86 1.66
CA ASN A 322 20.79 23.64 0.22
C ASN A 322 19.49 23.00 -0.28
N LEU A 323 18.90 23.50 -1.36
CA LEU A 323 17.66 23.02 -1.99
C LEU A 323 17.54 21.50 -2.19
N ALA A 324 18.67 20.81 -2.35
CA ALA A 324 18.70 19.37 -2.55
C ALA A 324 18.80 18.54 -1.26
N ARG A 325 19.02 19.20 -0.12
CA ARG A 325 19.21 18.58 1.21
C ARG A 325 18.16 19.04 2.21
N GLY A 326 17.79 20.32 2.17
CA GLY A 326 16.89 20.95 3.13
C GLY A 326 17.49 21.11 4.53
N LYS A 327 16.77 21.85 5.38
CA LYS A 327 17.07 22.06 6.81
C LYS A 327 15.79 22.49 7.52
N VAL A 328 15.56 22.03 8.74
CA VAL A 328 14.41 22.47 9.57
C VAL A 328 14.79 23.72 10.37
N GLY A 329 15.95 23.68 11.04
CA GLY A 329 16.46 24.76 11.86
C GLY A 329 15.82 24.82 13.25
N LYS A 330 16.62 25.25 14.24
CA LYS A 330 16.18 25.32 15.64
C LYS A 330 14.97 26.24 15.85
N ARG A 331 14.92 27.39 15.16
CA ARG A 331 13.82 28.35 15.28
C ARG A 331 12.46 27.72 14.97
N GLN A 332 12.36 26.94 13.89
CA GLN A 332 11.11 26.27 13.52
C GLN A 332 10.71 25.21 14.54
N LEU A 333 11.70 24.48 15.09
CA LEU A 333 11.45 23.52 16.16
C LEU A 333 10.92 24.20 17.42
N ASP A 334 11.50 25.34 17.82
CA ASP A 334 11.05 26.13 18.96
C ASP A 334 9.62 26.69 18.72
N GLU A 335 9.29 27.15 17.50
CA GLU A 335 7.94 27.62 17.13
C GLU A 335 6.90 26.49 17.19
N ILE A 336 7.26 25.29 16.73
CA ILE A 336 6.40 24.11 16.84
C ILE A 336 6.19 23.73 18.31
N ASP A 337 7.22 23.86 19.15
CA ASP A 337 7.10 23.59 20.58
C ASP A 337 6.13 24.53 21.28
N ASP A 338 6.16 25.81 20.94
CA ASP A 338 5.21 26.79 21.44
C ASP A 338 3.78 26.43 21.00
N GLU A 339 3.56 26.05 19.73
CA GLU A 339 2.25 25.61 19.23
C GLU A 339 1.76 24.32 19.92
N LEU A 340 2.63 23.33 20.10
CA LEU A 340 2.29 22.08 20.79
C LEU A 340 1.95 22.31 22.26
N SER A 341 2.63 23.24 22.94
CA SER A 341 2.37 23.57 24.35
C SER A 341 0.99 24.21 24.57
N ALA A 342 0.38 24.74 23.51
CA ALA A 342 -0.94 25.35 23.55
C ALA A 342 -2.08 24.33 23.36
N ILE A 343 -1.77 23.06 23.08
CA ILE A 343 -2.75 21.98 22.94
C ILE A 343 -2.99 21.37 24.31
N ASP A 344 -4.21 21.49 24.81
CA ASP A 344 -4.65 20.86 26.05
C ASP A 344 -4.55 19.32 25.92
N HIS A 345 -4.01 18.68 26.96
CA HIS A 345 -3.88 17.22 27.04
C HIS A 345 -3.17 16.59 25.84
N LEU A 346 -2.07 17.20 25.37
CA LEU A 346 -1.27 16.71 24.25
C LEU A 346 -0.85 15.24 24.39
N GLU A 347 -0.67 14.75 25.62
CA GLU A 347 -0.38 13.36 25.95
C GLU A 347 -1.43 12.34 25.48
N GLU A 348 -2.66 12.78 25.20
CA GLU A 348 -3.74 11.94 24.67
C GLU A 348 -3.66 11.77 23.14
N TYR A 349 -2.70 12.41 22.47
CA TYR A 349 -2.60 12.42 21.01
C TYR A 349 -1.39 11.64 20.50
N THR A 350 -1.58 10.95 19.38
CA THR A 350 -0.47 10.46 18.57
C THR A 350 0.12 11.60 17.74
N LEU A 351 1.41 11.84 17.89
CA LEU A 351 2.15 12.84 17.11
C LEU A 351 2.68 12.24 15.79
N LEU A 352 2.35 12.87 14.66
CA LEU A 352 2.84 12.53 13.33
C LEU A 352 3.63 13.71 12.76
N VAL A 353 4.83 13.47 12.24
CA VAL A 353 5.61 14.51 11.56
C VAL A 353 5.55 14.34 10.05
N MET A 354 5.30 15.43 9.33
CA MET A 354 5.40 15.52 7.87
C MET A 354 6.54 16.46 7.50
N LEU A 355 7.44 16.01 6.62
CA LEU A 355 8.53 16.82 6.08
C LEU A 355 8.90 16.36 4.66
N HIS A 356 9.48 17.21 3.81
CA HIS A 356 9.75 16.78 2.42
C HIS A 356 11.07 16.00 2.29
N HIS A 357 12.16 16.52 2.84
CA HIS A 357 13.51 15.94 2.68
C HIS A 357 13.78 14.81 3.69
N HIS A 358 14.07 13.59 3.22
CA HIS A 358 14.49 12.46 4.06
C HIS A 358 15.53 12.76 5.17
N VAL A 359 15.29 12.17 6.34
CA VAL A 359 16.11 12.28 7.56
C VAL A 359 17.32 11.32 7.54
N TYR A 360 17.16 10.13 6.95
CA TYR A 360 18.21 9.11 6.87
C TYR A 360 18.58 8.81 5.42
N PRO A 361 19.84 8.39 5.13
CA PRO A 361 20.24 7.93 3.81
C PRO A 361 19.32 6.81 3.30
N ILE A 362 18.90 6.91 2.04
CA ILE A 362 18.07 5.89 1.38
C ILE A 362 18.94 5.06 0.45
N ASN A 363 18.88 3.74 0.61
CA ASN A 363 19.56 2.77 -0.24
C ASN A 363 18.74 2.53 -1.52
N LYS A 364 19.24 2.96 -2.68
CA LYS A 364 18.57 2.66 -3.97
C LYS A 364 18.52 1.17 -4.30
N ALA A 365 19.46 0.41 -3.73
CA ALA A 365 19.61 -1.01 -4.02
C ALA A 365 18.55 -1.90 -3.39
N GLU A 366 17.81 -1.45 -2.37
CA GLU A 366 16.68 -2.23 -1.81
C GLU A 366 15.46 -2.16 -2.74
N PHE A 367 15.22 -1.00 -3.36
CA PHE A 367 14.17 -0.86 -4.37
C PHE A 367 14.43 -1.69 -5.64
N ILE A 368 15.68 -1.73 -6.11
CA ILE A 368 16.11 -2.46 -7.33
C ILE A 368 16.38 -3.96 -7.04
N LYS A 369 16.32 -4.40 -5.77
CA LYS A 369 16.78 -5.75 -5.37
C LYS A 369 15.87 -6.90 -5.76
N THR A 370 14.81 -6.65 -6.49
CA THR A 370 14.05 -7.69 -7.16
C THR A 370 13.90 -7.29 -8.62
N LYS A 371 14.92 -7.59 -9.43
CA LYS A 371 14.69 -7.70 -10.87
C LYS A 371 13.56 -8.70 -11.03
N TRP A 372 12.49 -8.24 -11.68
CA TRP A 372 11.22 -8.91 -11.92
C TRP A 372 11.31 -10.31 -12.56
N HIS A 373 12.52 -10.80 -12.88
CA HIS A 373 12.75 -12.10 -13.51
C HIS A 373 13.84 -12.97 -12.86
N GLU A 374 14.71 -12.48 -11.97
CA GLU A 374 15.79 -13.31 -11.40
C GLU A 374 16.22 -12.87 -9.99
N LYS A 375 16.41 -13.87 -9.11
CA LYS A 375 17.15 -13.75 -7.85
C LYS A 375 18.64 -13.49 -8.14
N THR A 376 19.03 -12.25 -8.46
CA THR A 376 20.46 -11.92 -8.59
C THR A 376 20.80 -10.51 -8.10
N PHE A 377 21.68 -10.51 -7.11
CA PHE A 377 22.30 -9.39 -6.39
C PHE A 377 23.12 -8.47 -7.30
N ILE A 378 22.94 -7.13 -7.24
CA ILE A 378 23.99 -6.14 -7.57
C ILE A 378 23.88 -4.86 -6.70
N ASN A 379 24.99 -4.55 -6.02
CA ASN A 379 25.50 -3.31 -5.39
C ASN A 379 24.55 -2.31 -4.68
N ARG A 380 24.68 -2.28 -3.35
CA ARG A 380 24.27 -1.19 -2.44
C ARG A 380 24.91 0.15 -2.85
N ILE A 381 24.17 0.98 -3.58
CA ILE A 381 24.47 2.42 -3.66
C ILE A 381 23.65 3.12 -2.58
N ILE A 382 24.31 3.43 -1.47
CA ILE A 382 23.78 4.25 -0.38
C ILE A 382 23.90 5.70 -0.83
N GLU A 383 22.78 6.37 -1.14
CA GLU A 383 22.81 7.75 -1.60
C GLU A 383 22.75 8.72 -0.40
N THR A 384 23.89 8.87 0.29
CA THR A 384 24.07 9.75 1.47
C THR A 384 24.02 11.24 1.15
N SER A 385 24.12 11.63 -0.14
CA SER A 385 24.40 13.01 -0.56
C SER A 385 23.23 14.00 -0.47
N LYS A 386 22.02 13.56 -0.11
CA LYS A 386 20.82 14.42 -0.08
C LYS A 386 20.09 14.48 1.27
N VAL A 387 20.67 13.93 2.33
CA VAL A 387 20.07 13.95 3.67
C VAL A 387 19.98 15.38 4.21
N LEU A 388 18.95 15.66 5.01
CA LEU A 388 18.80 16.90 5.80
C LEU A 388 20.13 17.35 6.41
N VAL A 389 20.41 18.65 6.32
CA VAL A 389 21.67 19.22 6.82
C VAL A 389 21.78 19.07 8.34
N ASP A 390 20.67 19.25 9.04
CA ASP A 390 20.56 19.19 10.50
C ASP A 390 19.79 17.95 10.99
N ALA A 391 19.86 16.84 10.27
CA ALA A 391 19.21 15.58 10.65
C ALA A 391 19.47 15.17 12.13
N PRO A 392 20.69 15.28 12.70
CA PRO A 392 20.92 14.93 14.11
C PRO A 392 20.10 15.79 15.09
N LEU A 393 19.93 17.08 14.80
CA LEU A 393 19.13 17.98 15.64
C LEU A 393 17.66 17.55 15.62
N LEU A 394 17.12 17.26 14.43
CA LEU A 394 15.76 16.79 14.27
C LEU A 394 15.54 15.44 14.97
N ILE A 395 16.46 14.48 14.81
CA ILE A 395 16.37 13.17 15.46
C ILE A 395 16.31 13.30 16.99
N ASP A 396 17.17 14.13 17.58
CA ASP A 396 17.14 14.41 19.02
C ASP A 396 15.82 15.06 19.46
N TRP A 397 15.32 16.01 18.68
CA TRP A 397 14.03 16.68 18.94
C TRP A 397 12.85 15.71 18.89
N LEU A 398 12.82 14.79 17.91
CA LEU A 398 11.80 13.74 17.77
C LEU A 398 11.81 12.79 18.97
N LYS A 399 13.01 12.34 19.39
CA LYS A 399 13.19 11.42 20.52
C LYS A 399 12.67 12.03 21.83
N LYS A 400 12.99 13.30 22.10
CA LYS A 400 12.54 14.01 23.31
C LYS A 400 11.02 14.15 23.42
N ARG A 401 10.31 14.03 22.30
CA ARG A 401 8.84 14.16 22.22
C ARG A 401 8.13 12.84 22.01
N HIS A 402 8.85 11.73 22.06
CA HIS A 402 8.31 10.40 21.81
C HIS A 402 7.53 10.31 20.49
N ILE A 403 8.05 10.98 19.44
CA ILE A 403 7.42 10.96 18.12
C ILE A 403 7.81 9.67 17.40
N HIS A 404 6.81 8.86 17.07
CA HIS A 404 7.01 7.53 16.48
C HIS A 404 6.86 7.48 14.96
N TYR A 405 6.28 8.50 14.31
CA TYR A 405 5.94 8.43 12.89
C TYR A 405 6.39 9.68 12.13
N VAL A 406 7.24 9.48 11.12
CA VAL A 406 7.77 10.55 10.26
C VAL A 406 7.53 10.22 8.79
N PHE A 407 6.71 11.04 8.13
CA PHE A 407 6.36 10.92 6.73
C PHE A 407 7.19 11.88 5.86
N HIS A 408 7.80 11.36 4.79
CA HIS A 408 8.59 12.18 3.88
C HIS A 408 8.52 11.82 2.39
N GLY A 409 9.17 12.62 1.54
CA GLY A 409 9.21 12.47 0.07
C GLY A 409 10.61 12.70 -0.52
N HIS A 410 10.68 13.48 -1.61
CA HIS A 410 11.86 14.03 -2.30
C HIS A 410 12.67 13.05 -3.16
N LYS A 411 12.79 11.79 -2.72
CA LYS A 411 13.63 10.80 -3.41
C LYS A 411 12.93 10.07 -4.54
N HIS A 412 11.61 10.25 -4.69
CA HIS A 412 10.78 9.50 -5.65
C HIS A 412 10.80 7.97 -5.46
N LEU A 413 11.26 7.49 -4.31
CA LEU A 413 11.39 6.08 -3.97
C LEU A 413 10.64 5.83 -2.67
N PRO A 414 9.69 4.88 -2.65
CA PRO A 414 9.09 4.47 -1.39
C PRO A 414 10.13 3.88 -0.46
N PHE A 415 9.95 4.12 0.83
CA PHE A 415 10.89 3.74 1.87
C PHE A 415 10.14 3.48 3.16
N PHE A 416 10.44 2.39 3.84
CA PHE A 416 9.92 2.10 5.17
C PHE A 416 11.08 1.62 6.02
N LYS A 417 11.34 2.32 7.13
CA LYS A 417 12.41 1.95 8.05
C LYS A 417 12.02 2.29 9.48
N LYS A 418 12.25 1.34 10.38
CA LYS A 418 12.30 1.59 11.82
C LYS A 418 13.74 1.91 12.23
N GLU A 419 13.92 2.98 12.99
CA GLU A 419 15.17 3.31 13.67
C GLU A 419 14.84 3.67 15.12
N ASP A 420 15.42 2.94 16.07
CA ASP A 420 14.97 2.94 17.46
C ASP A 420 13.45 2.73 17.52
N ASP A 421 12.68 3.59 18.21
CA ASP A 421 11.22 3.50 18.28
C ASP A 421 10.50 4.35 17.21
N CYS A 422 11.20 4.89 16.22
CA CYS A 422 10.64 5.81 15.23
C CYS A 422 10.59 5.19 13.81
N TYR A 423 9.47 5.33 13.13
CA TYR A 423 9.24 4.90 11.76
C TYR A 423 9.38 6.06 10.79
N TYR A 424 10.26 5.88 9.81
CA TYR A 424 10.50 6.81 8.71
C TYR A 424 9.90 6.24 7.43
N ILE A 425 8.87 6.92 6.93
CA ILE A 425 7.98 6.44 5.87
C ILE A 425 8.08 7.41 4.68
N GLY A 426 8.86 7.02 3.68
CA GLY A 426 9.01 7.72 2.42
C GLY A 426 7.93 7.31 1.43
N ALA A 427 7.22 8.29 0.87
CA ALA A 427 6.42 8.07 -0.33
C ALA A 427 7.32 8.17 -1.57
N GLY A 428 7.02 7.33 -2.57
CA GLY A 428 7.59 7.50 -3.90
C GLY A 428 6.85 8.57 -4.70
N SER A 429 6.90 8.46 -6.03
CA SER A 429 6.25 9.45 -6.90
C SER A 429 4.84 9.07 -7.29
N ALA A 430 3.85 9.82 -6.81
CA ALA A 430 2.42 9.54 -7.03
C ALA A 430 1.97 9.71 -8.49
N THR A 431 2.66 10.53 -9.28
CA THR A 431 2.45 10.67 -10.74
C THR A 431 3.57 10.03 -11.56
N GLY A 432 4.46 9.32 -10.88
CA GLY A 432 5.60 8.59 -11.38
C GLY A 432 6.73 9.46 -11.94
N GLY A 433 7.94 9.13 -11.52
CA GLY A 433 9.20 9.74 -11.96
C GLY A 433 10.34 8.73 -12.05
N LEU A 434 10.19 7.58 -11.38
CA LEU A 434 11.16 6.51 -11.41
C LEU A 434 11.05 5.72 -12.72
N LYS A 435 12.18 5.54 -13.39
CA LYS A 435 12.31 4.72 -14.59
C LYS A 435 13.12 3.49 -14.21
N GLU A 436 12.48 2.33 -14.25
CA GLU A 436 13.16 1.04 -14.14
C GLU A 436 12.93 0.31 -15.46
N SER A 437 13.99 0.10 -16.23
CA SER A 437 13.92 -0.45 -17.60
C SER A 437 13.03 0.38 -18.57
N ARG A 438 12.03 -0.24 -19.21
CA ARG A 438 11.04 0.40 -20.10
C ARG A 438 9.82 0.97 -19.36
N SER A 439 9.62 0.58 -18.09
CA SER A 439 8.40 0.85 -17.32
C SER A 439 8.55 2.08 -16.41
N ARG A 440 7.43 2.75 -16.13
CA ARG A 440 7.38 3.96 -15.29
C ARG A 440 6.26 3.76 -14.29
N TYR A 441 6.62 3.57 -13.04
CA TYR A 441 5.65 3.30 -11.99
C TYR A 441 5.18 4.60 -11.33
N ILE A 442 3.92 4.63 -10.93
CA ILE A 442 3.43 5.48 -9.85
C ILE A 442 3.51 4.69 -8.55
N SER A 443 3.61 5.40 -7.43
CA SER A 443 3.58 4.76 -6.12
C SER A 443 2.98 5.67 -5.05
N TYR A 444 2.31 5.08 -4.09
CA TYR A 444 1.76 5.76 -2.92
C TYR A 444 1.66 4.77 -1.75
N ASN A 445 1.54 5.30 -0.54
CA ASN A 445 1.45 4.48 0.66
C ASN A 445 0.04 4.59 1.25
N VAL A 446 -0.43 3.52 1.89
CA VAL A 446 -1.67 3.45 2.65
C VAL A 446 -1.31 2.95 4.04
N MET A 447 -1.70 3.69 5.07
CA MET A 447 -1.47 3.30 6.46
C MET A 447 -2.81 3.05 7.15
N LYS A 448 -2.88 1.97 7.90
CA LYS A 448 -3.98 1.67 8.82
C LYS A 448 -3.61 2.12 10.22
N TYR A 449 -4.47 2.92 10.84
CA TYR A 449 -4.34 3.40 12.21
C TYR A 449 -5.51 2.89 13.03
N ASN A 450 -5.23 2.28 14.18
CA ASN A 450 -6.27 1.90 15.12
C ASN A 450 -6.48 3.06 16.11
N ILE A 451 -7.69 3.62 16.13
CA ILE A 451 -8.02 4.81 16.93
C ILE A 451 -8.04 4.51 18.42
N HIS A 452 -8.55 3.34 18.81
CA HIS A 452 -8.63 2.94 20.22
C HIS A 452 -7.24 2.73 20.83
N GLU A 453 -6.36 2.03 20.12
CA GLU A 453 -4.98 1.80 20.55
C GLU A 453 -4.04 2.98 20.29
N GLN A 454 -4.49 3.94 19.48
CA GLN A 454 -3.71 5.09 19.01
C GLN A 454 -2.37 4.70 18.35
N LYS A 455 -2.41 3.71 17.46
CA LYS A 455 -1.21 3.15 16.81
C LYS A 455 -1.42 2.87 15.33
N MET A 456 -0.39 3.13 14.53
CA MET A 456 -0.31 2.61 13.18
C MET A 456 -0.09 1.09 13.26
N LYS A 457 -0.79 0.34 12.42
CA LYS A 457 -0.77 -1.13 12.40
C LYS A 457 -0.05 -1.67 11.16
N ILE A 458 -0.41 -1.13 10.00
CA ILE A 458 0.09 -1.58 8.69
C ILE A 458 0.44 -0.38 7.82
N CYS A 459 1.51 -0.48 7.04
CA CYS A 459 1.80 0.36 5.89
C CYS A 459 1.84 -0.51 4.61
N MET A 460 0.93 -0.27 3.68
CA MET A 460 0.94 -0.87 2.35
C MET A 460 1.54 0.12 1.34
N ILE A 461 2.51 -0.31 0.55
CA ILE A 461 3.09 0.48 -0.53
C ILE A 461 2.63 -0.10 -1.86
N PHE A 462 1.94 0.74 -2.64
CA PHE A 462 1.43 0.39 -3.96
C PHE A 462 2.43 0.83 -5.03
N TYR A 463 2.68 -0.06 -5.99
CA TYR A 463 3.44 0.20 -7.19
C TYR A 463 2.60 -0.17 -8.40
N ASP A 464 2.38 0.80 -9.28
CA ASP A 464 1.49 0.61 -10.42
C ASP A 464 2.12 1.17 -11.70
N ASP A 465 2.21 0.34 -12.73
CA ASP A 465 2.78 0.77 -13.99
C ASP A 465 1.84 1.74 -14.72
N LYS A 466 2.39 2.86 -15.19
CA LYS A 466 1.63 3.89 -15.90
C LYS A 466 0.91 3.36 -17.14
N ALA A 467 1.45 2.35 -17.80
CA ALA A 467 0.89 1.78 -19.02
C ALA A 467 0.10 0.49 -18.76
N LYS A 468 0.00 0.01 -17.50
CA LYS A 468 -0.50 -1.34 -17.15
C LYS A 468 0.24 -2.47 -17.91
N ALA A 469 1.47 -2.21 -18.36
CA ALA A 469 2.25 -3.19 -19.10
C ALA A 469 2.86 -4.25 -18.17
N GLU A 470 3.08 -3.88 -16.90
CA GLU A 470 3.67 -4.72 -15.86
C GLU A 470 2.64 -5.00 -14.76
N ARG A 471 2.93 -5.99 -13.90
CA ARG A 471 2.08 -6.32 -12.75
C ARG A 471 1.97 -5.13 -11.80
N GLN A 472 0.83 -4.99 -11.12
CA GLN A 472 0.77 -4.21 -9.90
C GLN A 472 1.55 -4.94 -8.82
N ARG A 473 2.29 -4.20 -7.98
CA ARG A 473 2.94 -4.76 -6.79
C ARG A 473 2.42 -4.05 -5.55
N VAL A 474 2.16 -4.82 -4.50
CA VAL A 474 1.77 -4.31 -3.18
C VAL A 474 2.75 -4.89 -2.17
N GLU A 475 3.47 -4.01 -1.48
CA GLU A 475 4.31 -4.40 -0.34
C GLU A 475 3.60 -4.08 0.96
N VAL A 476 3.72 -4.94 1.95
CA VAL A 476 3.08 -4.77 3.27
C VAL A 476 4.16 -4.72 4.34
N TYR A 477 4.11 -3.69 5.18
CA TYR A 477 4.98 -3.50 6.32
C TYR A 477 4.14 -3.43 7.59
N LEU A 478 4.53 -4.18 8.61
CA LEU A 478 3.91 -4.15 9.92
C LEU A 478 4.65 -3.17 10.82
N PHE A 479 3.91 -2.33 11.53
CA PHE A 479 4.50 -1.57 12.64
C PHE A 479 4.69 -2.53 13.83
N GLU A 480 5.90 -2.59 14.40
CA GLU A 480 6.19 -3.37 15.60
C GLU A 480 5.29 -2.89 16.75
N GLY A 481 4.59 -3.85 17.38
CA GLY A 481 3.47 -3.61 18.30
C GLY A 481 2.11 -4.12 17.80
N GLY A 482 2.01 -4.54 16.53
CA GLY A 482 0.79 -5.14 15.95
C GLY A 482 0.47 -6.58 16.39
N ASN A 483 1.39 -7.25 17.11
CA ASN A 483 1.15 -8.55 17.73
C ASN A 483 1.88 -8.56 19.08
N ASN A 484 1.15 -8.22 20.14
CA ASN A 484 1.52 -8.61 21.50
C ASN A 484 0.33 -9.38 22.07
N HIS A 485 0.35 -10.71 21.89
CA HIS A 485 -0.18 -11.54 22.95
C HIS A 485 0.51 -11.13 24.24
N GLU A 486 -0.26 -10.64 25.20
CA GLU A 486 0.15 -10.52 26.58
C GLU A 486 0.77 -11.85 27.03
N ILE A 487 2.09 -11.87 27.22
CA ILE A 487 2.71 -12.83 28.13
C ILE A 487 3.41 -12.01 29.21
N SER A 488 2.63 -11.81 30.27
CA SER A 488 3.03 -11.64 31.67
C SER A 488 4.31 -10.83 31.93
N ARG A 489 4.10 -9.64 32.49
CA ARG A 489 4.95 -9.15 33.58
C ARG A 489 5.05 -10.26 34.64
N SER A 490 6.18 -10.96 34.71
CA SER A 490 6.64 -11.51 35.98
C SER A 490 7.63 -10.51 36.55
N HIS A 491 7.15 -9.77 37.55
CA HIS A 491 8.02 -9.36 38.63
C HIS A 491 8.66 -10.60 39.22
N GLU A 492 9.98 -10.67 39.26
CA GLU A 492 10.68 -11.35 40.33
C GLU A 492 12.14 -10.86 40.43
N ARG A 493 12.31 -9.96 41.41
CA ARG A 493 13.49 -9.62 42.24
C ARG A 493 14.82 -9.25 41.59
#